data_AF-A0A520D0P2-F1
#
_entry.id   AF-A0A520D0P2-F1
#
_cell.length_a   1.000
_cell.length_b   1.000
_cell.length_c   1.000
_cell.angle_alpha   90.00
_cell.angle_beta   90.00
_cell.angle_gamma   90.00
#
_symmetry.space_group_name_H-M   'P 1'
#
loop_
_entity.id
_entity.type
_entity.pdbx_description
1 polymer ?
#
loop_
_entity_poly.entity_id
_entity_poly.type
_entity_poly.pdbx_seq_one_letter_code
_entity_poly.pdbx_strand_id
1 'polypeptide(L)'
;METEMATIFSSVCAFLLAHKADIASKVIASATYDGLKKVLDFSSLRSRISKFFKKEEDAEKYLETICNAKSKNIAKPYRDIEDSFEELTSEKFDGELYNEIKNWVEKNQVQISNVSKMEFKNEGGFNIGIQNAGKNIFNIQGDYKPKKD
;
A
#
# COMPACT_ATOMS: atom_id res chain seq x y z
N MET A 1 -13.65 -11.46 -16.80
CA MET A 1 -12.83 -11.71 -15.61
C MET A 1 -11.92 -10.50 -15.46
N GLU A 2 -12.33 -9.54 -14.63
CA GLU A 2 -11.43 -8.47 -14.21
C GLU A 2 -10.31 -9.12 -13.41
N THR A 3 -9.13 -9.26 -14.02
CA THR A 3 -7.92 -9.57 -13.26
C THR A 3 -7.69 -8.40 -12.32
N GLU A 4 -8.09 -8.55 -11.06
CA GLU A 4 -7.68 -7.67 -9.97
C GLU A 4 -6.18 -7.43 -10.10
N MET A 5 -5.80 -6.21 -10.49
CA MET A 5 -4.41 -5.89 -10.79
C MET A 5 -3.62 -5.96 -9.49
N ALA A 6 -2.78 -6.99 -9.35
CA ALA A 6 -1.95 -7.15 -8.17
C ALA A 6 -0.96 -5.98 -8.05
N THR A 7 -0.86 -5.41 -6.85
CA THR A 7 0.13 -4.38 -6.54
C THR A 7 1.52 -5.00 -6.44
N ILE A 8 2.57 -4.19 -6.50
CA ILE A 8 3.97 -4.68 -6.38
C ILE A 8 4.11 -5.45 -5.07
N PHE A 9 3.67 -4.86 -3.95
CA PHE A 9 3.70 -5.50 -2.63
C PHE A 9 2.89 -6.79 -2.59
N SER A 10 1.69 -6.82 -3.17
CA SER A 10 0.87 -8.03 -3.24
C SER A 10 1.55 -9.12 -4.05
N SER A 11 2.23 -8.75 -5.13
CA SER A 11 2.97 -9.67 -6.00
C SER A 11 4.22 -10.20 -5.31
N VAL A 12 4.95 -9.37 -4.54
CA VAL A 12 6.05 -9.81 -3.68
C VAL A 12 5.57 -10.79 -2.62
N CYS A 13 4.50 -10.45 -1.90
CA CYS A 13 3.91 -11.33 -0.90
C CYS A 13 3.45 -12.65 -1.54
N ALA A 14 2.74 -12.58 -2.66
CA ALA A 14 2.31 -13.76 -3.40
C ALA A 14 3.50 -14.59 -3.87
N PHE A 15 4.55 -14.00 -4.42
CA PHE A 15 5.73 -14.73 -4.89
C PHE A 15 6.50 -15.41 -3.75
N LEU A 16 6.69 -14.72 -2.62
CA LEU A 16 7.40 -15.26 -1.46
C LEU A 16 6.57 -16.30 -0.69
N LEU A 17 5.24 -16.12 -0.64
CA LEU A 17 4.32 -16.98 0.10
C LEU A 17 3.62 -18.03 -0.78
N ALA A 18 3.77 -17.99 -2.11
CA ALA A 18 3.16 -18.92 -3.07
C ALA A 18 3.54 -20.37 -2.80
N HIS A 19 4.71 -20.60 -2.21
CA HIS A 19 5.13 -21.94 -1.78
C HIS A 19 4.35 -22.47 -0.56
N LYS A 20 3.54 -21.65 0.12
CA LYS A 20 2.83 -22.02 1.36
C LYS A 20 1.33 -21.75 1.37
N ALA A 21 0.75 -20.89 0.54
CA ALA A 21 -0.71 -20.74 0.46
C ALA A 21 -1.20 -20.00 -0.79
N ASP A 22 -2.20 -20.58 -1.45
CA ASP A 22 -3.04 -20.04 -2.55
C ASP A 22 -3.80 -18.72 -2.21
N ILE A 23 -3.53 -18.14 -1.03
CA ILE A 23 -4.47 -17.27 -0.30
C ILE A 23 -3.94 -15.82 -0.19
N ALA A 24 -2.66 -15.56 -0.44
CA ALA A 24 -2.06 -14.24 -0.15
C ALA A 24 -2.42 -13.12 -1.14
N SER A 25 -2.69 -13.41 -2.42
CA SER A 25 -2.62 -12.38 -3.47
C SER A 25 -3.88 -11.52 -3.65
N LYS A 26 -5.08 -12.02 -3.35
CA LYS A 26 -6.34 -11.36 -3.75
C LYS A 26 -6.74 -10.22 -2.82
N VAL A 27 -6.57 -10.43 -1.53
CA VAL A 27 -7.07 -9.52 -0.51
C VAL A 27 -6.09 -8.37 -0.22
N ILE A 28 -4.79 -8.61 -0.33
CA ILE A 28 -3.78 -7.55 -0.20
C ILE A 28 -3.89 -6.59 -1.40
N ALA A 29 -4.24 -7.10 -2.59
CA ALA A 29 -4.38 -6.29 -3.79
C ALA A 29 -5.58 -5.32 -3.76
N SER A 30 -6.61 -5.62 -2.97
CA SER A 30 -7.79 -4.77 -2.79
C SER A 30 -7.70 -3.83 -1.58
N ALA A 31 -6.68 -4.00 -0.73
CA ALA A 31 -6.43 -3.17 0.42
C ALA A 31 -5.48 -2.00 0.07
N THR A 32 -5.88 -0.79 0.42
CA THR A 32 -4.99 0.39 0.32
C THR A 32 -3.91 0.33 1.38
N TYR A 33 -2.81 1.07 1.18
CA TYR A 33 -1.74 1.22 2.19
C TYR A 33 -2.30 1.59 3.58
N ASP A 34 -3.33 2.43 3.64
CA ASP A 34 -4.02 2.83 4.88
C ASP A 34 -4.83 1.70 5.53
N GLY A 35 -5.40 0.80 4.72
CA GLY A 35 -6.04 -0.42 5.21
C GLY A 35 -5.01 -1.41 5.75
N LEU A 36 -3.91 -1.59 5.01
CA LEU A 36 -2.84 -2.51 5.38
C LEU A 36 -2.09 -2.06 6.64
N LYS A 37 -1.82 -0.76 6.84
CA LYS A 37 -1.13 -0.26 8.06
C LYS A 37 -1.89 -0.48 9.37
N LYS A 38 -3.22 -0.73 9.29
CA LYS A 38 -4.04 -1.03 10.48
C LYS A 38 -3.87 -2.47 10.96
N VAL A 39 -3.39 -3.35 10.09
CA VAL A 39 -3.30 -4.80 10.33
C VAL A 39 -1.87 -5.34 10.21
N LEU A 40 -0.99 -4.64 9.49
CA LEU A 40 0.42 -4.95 9.32
C LEU A 40 1.28 -3.83 9.90
N ASP A 41 2.33 -4.21 10.63
CA ASP A 41 3.29 -3.27 11.20
C ASP A 41 4.33 -2.83 10.15
N PHE A 42 3.95 -1.88 9.29
CA PHE A 42 4.87 -1.28 8.33
C PHE A 42 5.96 -0.43 9.01
N SER A 43 5.76 0.00 10.26
CA SER A 43 6.76 0.73 11.05
C SER A 43 8.06 -0.08 11.17
N SER A 44 7.96 -1.38 11.47
CA SER A 44 9.12 -2.27 11.53
C SER A 44 9.79 -2.44 10.16
N LEU A 45 9.01 -2.45 9.06
CA LEU A 45 9.58 -2.55 7.72
C LEU A 45 10.27 -1.24 7.32
N ARG A 46 9.62 -0.09 7.54
CA ARG A 46 10.15 1.25 7.33
C ARG A 46 11.48 1.43 8.04
N SER A 47 11.57 1.05 9.32
CA SER A 47 12.80 1.16 10.10
C SER A 47 13.94 0.28 9.57
N ARG A 48 13.62 -0.88 8.97
CA ARG A 48 14.62 -1.76 8.34
C ARG A 48 15.14 -1.20 7.03
N ILE A 49 14.24 -0.65 6.21
CA ILE A 49 14.61 -0.15 4.90
C ILE A 49 15.11 1.30 4.94
N SER A 50 14.81 2.06 5.99
CA SER A 50 15.20 3.47 6.11
C SER A 50 16.71 3.67 6.02
N LYS A 51 17.53 2.67 6.39
CA LYS A 51 18.99 2.68 6.20
C LYS A 51 19.43 2.81 4.73
N PHE A 52 18.57 2.43 3.78
CA PHE A 52 18.82 2.56 2.34
C PHE A 52 18.33 3.89 1.76
N PHE A 53 17.60 4.68 2.54
CA PHE A 53 17.11 5.99 2.12
C PHE A 53 17.84 7.09 2.88
N LYS A 54 18.15 8.20 2.20
CA LYS A 54 18.73 9.38 2.87
C LYS A 54 17.74 10.06 3.80
N LYS A 55 16.44 9.95 3.52
CA LYS A 55 15.36 10.50 4.33
C LYS A 55 14.37 9.42 4.70
N GLU A 56 13.91 9.49 5.94
CA GLU A 56 12.90 8.57 6.45
C GLU A 56 11.54 8.75 5.74
N GLU A 57 11.28 9.94 5.19
CA GLU A 57 10.10 10.23 4.36
C GLU A 57 10.13 9.46 3.03
N ASP A 58 11.31 9.27 2.43
CA ASP A 58 11.44 8.54 1.17
C ASP A 58 11.17 7.04 1.39
N ALA A 59 11.56 6.49 2.54
CA ALA A 59 11.23 5.12 2.91
C ALA A 59 9.71 4.89 3.04
N GLU A 60 8.98 5.86 3.60
CA GLU A 60 7.52 5.78 3.70
C GLU A 60 6.83 5.94 2.34
N LYS A 61 7.26 6.93 1.54
CA LYS A 61 6.78 7.09 0.17
C LYS A 61 7.02 5.82 -0.64
N TYR A 62 8.18 5.19 -0.49
CA TYR A 62 8.49 3.94 -1.16
C TYR A 62 7.51 2.83 -0.80
N LEU A 63 7.21 2.66 0.49
CA LEU A 63 6.23 1.66 0.96
C LEU A 63 4.84 1.94 0.40
N GLU A 64 4.42 3.20 0.41
CA GLU A 64 3.15 3.62 -0.18
C GLU A 64 3.12 3.35 -1.70
N THR A 65 4.21 3.66 -2.40
CA THR A 65 4.36 3.40 -3.84
C THR A 65 4.25 1.91 -4.12
N ILE A 66 5.00 1.03 -3.46
CA ILE A 66 4.92 -0.41 -3.77
C ILE A 66 3.58 -1.04 -3.35
N CYS A 67 2.88 -0.45 -2.38
CA CYS A 67 1.56 -0.91 -1.96
C CYS A 67 0.44 -0.47 -2.90
N ASN A 68 0.56 0.70 -3.55
CA ASN A 68 -0.46 1.23 -4.47
C ASN A 68 -0.12 1.01 -5.95
N ALA A 69 1.16 0.93 -6.29
CA ALA A 69 1.63 0.75 -7.65
C ALA A 69 1.33 -0.66 -8.13
N LYS A 70 0.93 -0.74 -9.40
CA LYS A 70 0.61 -1.99 -10.07
C LYS A 70 1.88 -2.75 -10.41
N SER A 71 1.92 -4.04 -10.13
CA SER A 71 3.02 -4.89 -10.59
C SER A 71 2.97 -5.01 -12.11
N LYS A 72 4.05 -4.59 -12.77
CA LYS A 72 4.24 -4.84 -14.21
C LYS A 72 4.73 -6.27 -14.43
N ASN A 73 5.48 -6.82 -13.48
CA ASN A 73 6.13 -8.12 -13.56
C ASN A 73 5.68 -9.07 -12.43
N ILE A 74 4.46 -9.60 -12.52
CA ILE A 74 3.90 -10.53 -11.52
C ILE A 74 4.82 -11.75 -11.29
N ALA A 75 5.47 -12.26 -12.34
CA ALA A 75 6.40 -13.39 -12.24
C ALA A 75 7.78 -13.02 -11.66
N LYS A 76 8.13 -11.73 -11.62
CA LYS A 76 9.43 -11.21 -11.16
C LYS A 76 9.23 -9.89 -10.40
N PRO A 77 8.53 -9.90 -9.26
CA PRO A 77 8.18 -8.68 -8.55
C PRO A 77 9.40 -7.96 -7.96
N TYR A 78 10.55 -8.64 -7.85
CA TYR A 78 11.82 -8.00 -7.51
C TYR A 78 12.21 -6.88 -8.49
N ARG A 79 11.87 -7.01 -9.78
CA ARG A 79 12.16 -5.98 -10.80
C ARG A 79 11.30 -4.75 -10.59
N ASP A 80 10.04 -4.93 -10.19
CA ASP A 80 9.15 -3.80 -9.92
C ASP A 80 9.58 -3.05 -8.64
N ILE A 81 10.10 -3.76 -7.64
CA ILE A 81 10.73 -3.20 -6.43
C ILE A 81 11.95 -2.35 -6.80
N GLU A 82 12.82 -2.88 -7.67
CA GLU A 82 14.01 -2.19 -8.20
C GLU A 82 13.61 -0.94 -8.98
N ASP A 83 12.74 -1.06 -9.99
CA ASP A 83 12.22 0.04 -10.82
C ASP A 83 11.61 1.15 -9.95
N SER A 84 10.78 0.79 -8.97
CA SER A 84 10.16 1.76 -8.06
C SER A 84 11.18 2.46 -7.16
N PHE A 85 12.27 1.79 -6.78
CA PHE A 85 13.29 2.35 -5.90
C PHE A 85 14.16 3.33 -6.66
N GLU A 86 14.62 2.93 -7.85
CA GLU A 86 15.44 3.78 -8.72
C GLU A 86 14.62 4.99 -9.22
N GLU A 87 13.33 4.82 -9.51
CA GLU A 87 12.45 5.93 -9.90
C GLU A 87 12.24 6.93 -8.76
N LEU A 88 12.06 6.45 -7.52
CA LEU A 88 11.81 7.31 -6.36
C LEU A 88 13.08 8.02 -5.87
N THR A 89 14.19 7.29 -5.77
CA THR A 89 15.42 7.79 -5.13
C THR A 89 16.44 8.31 -6.14
N SER A 90 16.33 7.91 -7.41
CA SER A 90 17.39 8.06 -8.43
C SER A 90 18.74 7.50 -7.96
N GLU A 91 18.74 6.61 -6.96
CA GLU A 91 19.93 5.92 -6.47
C GLU A 91 19.96 4.48 -7.00
N LYS A 92 21.15 3.88 -6.95
CA LYS A 92 21.34 2.50 -7.39
C LYS A 92 20.64 1.56 -6.44
N PHE A 93 19.83 0.65 -6.98
CA PHE A 93 19.16 -0.35 -6.18
C PHE A 93 20.15 -1.25 -5.43
N ASP A 94 19.94 -1.37 -4.11
CA ASP A 94 20.67 -2.30 -3.25
C ASP A 94 19.85 -3.57 -3.06
N GLY A 95 20.40 -4.72 -3.46
CA GLY A 95 19.75 -6.01 -3.30
C GLY A 95 19.44 -6.38 -1.85
N GLU A 96 20.12 -5.77 -0.87
CA GLU A 96 19.79 -5.91 0.54
C GLU A 96 18.42 -5.31 0.89
N LEU A 97 17.92 -4.30 0.16
CA LEU A 97 16.59 -3.74 0.36
C LEU A 97 15.51 -4.80 0.10
N TYR A 98 15.62 -5.53 -1.00
CA TYR A 98 14.73 -6.65 -1.28
C TYR A 98 14.86 -7.77 -0.24
N ASN A 99 16.07 -8.04 0.25
CA ASN A 99 16.26 -9.01 1.33
C ASN A 99 15.61 -8.58 2.65
N GLU A 100 15.64 -7.30 3.03
CA GLU A 100 14.93 -6.81 4.21
C GLU A 100 13.41 -6.94 4.05
N ILE A 101 12.87 -6.57 2.88
CA ILE A 101 11.45 -6.74 2.57
C ILE A 101 11.07 -8.22 2.64
N LYS A 102 11.85 -9.09 1.99
CA LYS A 102 11.66 -10.55 2.02
C LYS A 102 11.66 -11.08 3.46
N ASN A 103 12.69 -10.76 4.24
CA ASN A 103 12.81 -11.20 5.63
C ASN A 103 11.63 -10.72 6.47
N TRP A 104 11.16 -9.49 6.25
CA TRP A 104 9.99 -8.98 6.95
C TRP A 104 8.72 -9.72 6.52
N VAL A 105 8.51 -9.99 5.23
CA VAL A 105 7.37 -10.78 4.75
C VAL A 105 7.37 -12.19 5.34
N GLU A 106 8.52 -12.85 5.37
CA GLU A 106 8.65 -14.20 5.95
C GLU A 106 8.39 -14.22 7.47
N LYS A 107 8.86 -13.20 8.20
CA LYS A 107 8.60 -13.06 9.64
C LYS A 107 7.13 -12.76 9.94
N ASN A 108 6.50 -11.92 9.12
CA ASN A 108 5.11 -11.51 9.28
C ASN A 108 4.15 -12.37 8.46
N GLN A 109 4.59 -13.54 7.94
CA GLN A 109 3.78 -14.40 7.07
C GLN A 109 2.41 -14.76 7.67
N VAL A 110 2.35 -14.95 8.99
CA VAL A 110 1.12 -15.29 9.70
C VAL A 110 0.15 -14.12 9.69
N GLN A 111 0.64 -12.90 9.96
CA GLN A 111 -0.17 -11.69 9.88
C GLN A 111 -0.63 -11.44 8.44
N ILE A 112 0.28 -11.51 7.47
CA ILE A 112 -0.01 -11.33 6.05
C ILE A 112 -1.05 -12.36 5.57
N SER A 113 -0.94 -13.62 5.99
CA SER A 113 -1.93 -14.67 5.66
C SER A 113 -3.28 -14.45 6.34
N ASN A 114 -3.30 -13.87 7.55
CA ASN A 114 -4.55 -13.51 8.20
C ASN A 114 -5.21 -12.32 7.50
N VAL A 115 -4.43 -11.30 7.18
CA VAL A 115 -4.86 -10.15 6.39
C VAL A 115 -5.41 -10.60 5.05
N SER A 116 -4.76 -11.57 4.40
CA SER A 116 -5.22 -12.07 3.10
C SER A 116 -6.51 -12.92 3.16
N LYS A 117 -6.96 -13.28 4.37
CA LYS A 117 -8.25 -13.95 4.61
C LYS A 117 -9.33 -12.96 5.06
N MET A 118 -8.97 -11.72 5.35
CA MET A 118 -9.92 -10.68 5.74
C MET A 118 -10.63 -10.15 4.49
N GLU A 119 -11.95 -10.07 4.50
CA GLU A 119 -12.63 -9.26 3.49
C GLU A 119 -12.49 -7.79 3.88
N PHE A 120 -11.59 -7.07 3.21
CA PHE A 120 -11.63 -5.61 3.23
C PHE A 120 -12.90 -5.19 2.48
N LYS A 121 -14.01 -5.04 3.20
CA LYS A 121 -15.14 -4.27 2.68
C LYS A 121 -14.64 -2.86 2.47
N ASN A 122 -14.39 -2.50 1.21
CA ASN A 122 -14.26 -1.10 0.81
C ASN A 122 -15.61 -0.41 1.05
N GLU A 123 -15.94 -0.07 2.30
CA GLU A 123 -17.11 0.75 2.66
C GLU A 123 -16.92 2.24 2.31
N GLY A 124 -15.94 2.57 1.49
CA GLY A 124 -15.76 3.90 0.95
C GLY A 124 -15.27 3.83 -0.48
N GLY A 125 -16.16 4.15 -1.42
CA GLY A 125 -15.75 4.52 -2.77
C GLY A 125 -14.70 5.63 -2.69
N PHE A 126 -13.46 5.26 -2.97
CA PHE A 126 -12.34 6.19 -3.09
C PHE A 126 -12.51 6.95 -4.40
N ASN A 127 -13.32 8.01 -4.37
CA ASN A 127 -13.34 9.04 -5.40
C ASN A 127 -12.07 9.89 -5.26
N ILE A 128 -10.93 9.40 -5.76
CA ILE A 128 -9.84 10.31 -6.14
C ILE A 128 -10.17 10.88 -7.51
N GLY A 129 -10.49 12.17 -7.51
CA GLY A 129 -10.98 12.96 -8.64
C GLY A 129 -12.31 13.57 -8.24
N ILE A 130 -12.39 14.75 -7.65
CA ILE A 130 -11.84 16.03 -8.12
C ILE A 130 -11.55 16.89 -6.88
N GLN A 131 -10.31 17.34 -6.71
CA GLN A 131 -10.05 18.54 -5.91
C GLN A 131 -10.71 19.72 -6.63
N ASN A 132 -11.94 20.04 -6.27
CA ASN A 132 -12.50 21.34 -6.60
C ASN A 132 -12.17 22.24 -5.42
N ALA A 133 -11.09 23.01 -5.58
CA ALA A 133 -10.86 24.20 -4.75
C ALA A 133 -12.04 25.14 -4.96
N GLY A 134 -13.09 24.97 -4.16
CA GLY A 134 -14.34 25.70 -4.25
C GLY A 134 -14.89 25.92 -2.86
N LYS A 135 -14.63 27.11 -2.33
CA LYS A 135 -15.27 27.77 -1.18
C LYS A 135 -16.54 27.07 -0.67
N ASN A 136 -16.53 26.63 0.59
CA ASN A 136 -17.44 27.14 1.63
C ASN A 136 -17.31 26.29 2.91
N ILE A 137 -16.58 26.84 3.89
CA ILE A 137 -16.77 26.47 5.29
C ILE A 137 -18.12 27.07 5.69
N PHE A 138 -19.16 26.25 5.85
CA PHE A 138 -20.37 26.67 6.56
C PHE A 138 -20.41 25.99 7.92
N ASN A 139 -19.75 26.64 8.88
CA ASN A 139 -20.12 26.54 10.28
C ASN A 139 -21.35 27.45 10.49
N ILE A 140 -22.56 26.89 10.46
CA ILE A 140 -23.74 27.61 10.95
C ILE A 140 -24.53 26.68 11.87
N GLN A 141 -24.19 26.76 13.15
CA GLN A 141 -25.10 26.46 14.24
C GLN A 141 -25.94 27.73 14.44
N GLY A 142 -27.19 27.71 14.01
CA GLY A 142 -28.06 28.89 14.07
C GLY A 142 -29.45 28.61 13.53
N ASP A 143 -30.35 28.28 14.45
CA ASP A 143 -31.80 28.22 14.26
C ASP A 143 -32.31 29.54 13.66
N TYR A 144 -32.92 29.51 12.47
CA TYR A 144 -33.85 30.56 12.07
C TYR A 144 -34.93 29.99 11.14
N LYS A 145 -36.16 29.98 11.66
CA LYS A 145 -37.39 29.58 10.97
C LYS A 145 -37.72 30.55 9.82
N PRO A 146 -38.24 30.07 8.67
CA PRO A 146 -38.71 30.92 7.60
C PRO A 146 -40.14 31.41 7.87
N LYS A 147 -40.41 32.69 7.60
CA LYS A 147 -41.75 33.15 7.21
C LYS A 147 -41.69 34.37 6.30
N LYS A 148 -42.18 34.17 5.05
CA LYS A 148 -42.88 35.17 4.22
C LYS A 148 -44.12 35.64 5.00
N ASP A 149 -44.51 36.90 5.00
CA ASP A 149 -44.84 37.79 3.87
C ASP A 149 -44.51 39.25 4.25
#